data_AF-A0A841L4J0-F1
#
_entry.id   AF-A0A841L4J0-F1
#
_cell.length_a   1.000
_cell.length_b   1.000
_cell.length_c   1.000
_cell.angle_alpha   90.00
_cell.angle_beta   90.00
_cell.angle_gamma   90.00
#
_symmetry.space_group_name_H-M   'P 1'
#
loop_
_entity.id
_entity.type
_entity.pdbx_description
1 polymer ?
#
loop_
_entity_poly.entity_id
_entity_poly.type
_entity_poly.pdbx_seq_one_letter_code
_entity_poly.pdbx_strand_id
1 'polypeptide(L)'
;MVYREQNTDFYASKTCKRCKGLIRNASIFGYCEKCEEIMQDAYMKIKDYLEEFPGATTIEIQTQLGLSIKIIHHLVAEGRVSLQLK
;
A
#
# COMPACT_ATOMS: atom_id res chain seq x y z
N MET A 1 -2.07 40.92 -13.51
CA MET A 1 -2.44 39.53 -13.85
C MET A 1 -1.15 38.72 -13.97
N VAL A 2 -0.65 38.07 -12.90
CA VAL A 2 0.23 36.89 -13.04
C VAL A 2 0.09 36.07 -11.76
N TYR A 3 -0.58 34.92 -11.93
CA TYR A 3 -0.62 33.66 -11.18
C TYR A 3 -0.23 33.60 -9.69
N ARG A 4 -1.21 33.19 -8.86
CA ARG A 4 -1.04 32.59 -7.53
C ARG A 4 -0.18 31.33 -7.65
N GLU A 5 1.04 31.35 -7.12
CA GLU A 5 1.82 30.14 -6.84
C GLU A 5 1.23 29.42 -5.62
N GLN A 6 0.21 28.60 -5.85
CA GLN A 6 -0.18 27.55 -4.92
C GLN A 6 0.82 26.39 -5.11
N ASN A 7 1.95 26.43 -4.42
CA ASN A 7 2.94 25.35 -4.47
C ASN A 7 3.52 25.03 -3.09
N THR A 8 2.68 24.48 -2.22
CA THR A 8 3.12 23.74 -1.04
C THR A 8 2.31 22.45 -0.90
N ASP A 9 2.14 21.71 -2.00
CA ASP A 9 1.59 20.34 -1.98
C ASP A 9 2.70 19.27 -2.01
N PHE A 10 3.95 19.64 -1.70
CA PHE A 10 4.92 18.68 -1.17
C PHE A 10 4.68 18.45 0.34
N TYR A 11 3.43 18.32 0.77
CA TYR A 11 3.12 17.80 2.09
C TYR A 11 3.22 16.28 2.02
N ALA A 12 4.46 15.79 1.91
CA ALA A 12 4.78 14.46 2.40
C ALA A 12 4.45 14.50 3.89
N SER A 13 3.21 14.12 4.22
CA SER A 13 2.70 14.06 5.57
C SER A 13 3.81 13.47 6.44
N LYS A 14 4.32 14.24 7.42
CA LYS A 14 5.37 13.78 8.34
C LYS A 14 4.94 12.55 9.14
N THR A 15 3.75 12.04 8.90
CA THR A 15 3.08 10.99 9.64
C THR A 15 2.63 9.92 8.65
N CYS A 16 2.98 8.68 8.93
CA CYS A 16 2.65 7.52 8.11
C CYS A 16 1.13 7.27 8.11
N LYS A 17 0.54 7.11 6.93
CA LYS A 17 -0.89 6.81 6.76
C LYS A 17 -1.34 5.51 7.46
N ARG A 18 -0.42 4.55 7.65
CA ARG A 18 -0.70 3.24 8.24
C ARG A 18 -0.49 3.19 9.75
N CYS A 19 0.72 3.50 10.21
CA CYS A 19 1.09 3.36 11.63
C CYS A 19 0.96 4.66 12.43
N LYS A 20 0.62 5.78 11.77
CA LYS A 20 0.63 7.13 12.35
C LYS A 20 1.99 7.53 12.96
N GLY A 21 3.06 6.81 12.65
CA GLY A 21 4.42 7.12 13.10
C GLY A 21 5.05 8.25 12.28
N LEU A 22 6.04 8.93 12.85
CA LEU A 22 6.77 9.99 12.14
C LEU A 22 7.59 9.41 10.97
N ILE A 23 7.36 9.93 9.77
CA ILE A 23 8.17 9.64 8.59
C ILE A 23 9.41 10.53 8.66
N ARG A 24 10.58 9.92 8.84
CA ARG A 24 11.87 10.62 8.90
C ARG A 24 12.43 10.94 7.51
N ASN A 25 12.12 10.09 6.53
CA ASN A 25 12.62 10.20 5.16
C ASN A 25 11.49 10.64 4.21
N ALA A 26 11.81 11.28 3.08
CA ALA A 26 10.79 11.60 2.08
C ALA A 26 10.16 10.30 1.56
N SER A 27 8.85 10.12 1.76
CA SER A 27 8.09 9.00 1.20
C SER A 27 7.14 9.52 0.14
N ILE A 28 7.18 8.88 -1.03
CA ILE A 28 6.35 9.21 -2.19
C ILE A 28 4.88 8.84 -1.92
N PHE A 29 4.65 7.78 -1.15
CA PHE A 29 3.32 7.21 -0.89
C PHE A 29 2.73 7.64 0.46
N GLY A 30 3.52 8.31 1.31
CA GLY A 30 3.11 8.72 2.65
C GLY A 30 3.15 7.58 3.68
N TYR A 31 4.04 6.60 3.48
CA TYR A 31 4.33 5.53 4.43
C TYR A 31 5.72 5.73 5.03
N CYS A 32 5.96 5.31 6.28
CA CYS A 32 7.34 5.26 6.79
C CYS A 32 8.11 4.10 6.14
N GLU A 33 9.46 4.13 6.19
CA GLU A 33 10.31 3.08 5.58
C GLU A 33 9.88 1.67 5.96
N LYS A 34 9.59 1.45 7.26
CA LYS A 34 9.13 0.15 7.76
C LYS A 34 7.80 -0.27 7.16
N CYS A 35 6.86 0.67 7.01
CA CYS A 35 5.57 0.35 6.41
C CYS A 35 5.73 0.10 4.92
N GLU A 36 6.62 0.82 4.24
CA GLU A 36 6.91 0.61 2.82
C GLU A 36 7.52 -0.78 2.58
N GLU A 37 8.50 -1.20 3.40
CA GLU A 37 9.05 -2.56 3.37
C GLU A 37 7.97 -3.62 3.60
N ILE A 38 7.09 -3.43 4.60
CA ILE A 38 5.99 -4.37 4.86
C ILE A 38 5.02 -4.44 3.66
N MET A 39 4.73 -3.30 3.02
CA MET A 39 3.86 -3.26 1.83
C MET A 39 4.53 -3.96 0.65
N GLN A 40 5.84 -3.78 0.46
CA GLN A 40 6.60 -4.48 -0.58
C GLN A 40 6.65 -6.00 -0.34
N ASP A 41 6.98 -6.44 0.86
CA ASP A 41 7.00 -7.86 1.23
C ASP A 41 5.62 -8.50 1.06
N ALA A 42 4.56 -7.82 1.54
CA ALA A 42 3.19 -8.25 1.34
C ALA A 42 2.83 -8.36 -0.15
N TYR A 43 3.24 -7.37 -0.95
CA TYR A 43 3.00 -7.38 -2.40
C TYR A 43 3.71 -8.55 -3.08
N MET A 44 4.98 -8.81 -2.76
CA MET A 44 5.72 -9.94 -3.34
C MET A 44 5.05 -11.28 -2.99
N LYS A 45 4.66 -11.47 -1.73
CA LYS A 45 3.94 -12.68 -1.28
C LYS A 45 2.60 -12.86 -1.97
N ILE A 46 1.82 -11.78 -2.09
CA ILE A 46 0.52 -11.83 -2.79
C ILE A 46 0.72 -12.13 -4.27
N LYS A 47 1.75 -11.54 -4.90
CA LYS A 47 2.07 -11.78 -6.30
C LYS A 47 2.42 -13.24 -6.54
N ASP A 48 3.35 -13.79 -5.74
CA ASP A 48 3.76 -15.19 -5.80
C ASP A 48 2.56 -16.14 -5.62
N TYR A 49 1.74 -15.88 -4.60
CA TYR A 49 0.51 -16.65 -4.35
C TYR A 49 -0.49 -16.57 -5.52
N LEU A 50 -0.59 -15.42 -6.19
CA LEU A 50 -1.47 -15.26 -7.35
C LEU A 50 -0.92 -15.86 -8.63
N GLU A 51 0.41 -16.00 -8.76
CA GLU A 51 1.03 -16.76 -9.85
C GLU A 51 0.68 -18.24 -9.75
N GLU A 52 0.64 -18.79 -8.52
CA GLU A 52 0.18 -20.17 -8.28
C GLU A 52 -1.35 -20.30 -8.31
N PHE A 53 -2.08 -19.32 -7.79
CA PHE A 53 -3.54 -19.34 -7.64
C PHE A 53 -4.20 -18.08 -8.24
N PRO A 54 -4.39 -18.01 -9.57
CA PRO A 54 -4.92 -16.82 -10.26
C PRO A 54 -6.38 -16.47 -9.93
N GLY A 55 -7.05 -17.29 -9.11
CA GLY A 55 -8.41 -17.07 -8.62
C GLY A 55 -8.52 -16.88 -7.10
N ALA A 56 -7.39 -16.69 -6.41
CA ALA A 56 -7.39 -16.49 -4.96
C ALA A 56 -8.27 -15.29 -4.58
N THR A 57 -8.94 -15.39 -3.42
CA THR A 57 -9.77 -14.31 -2.88
C THR A 57 -9.02 -13.57 -1.78
N THR A 58 -9.38 -12.31 -1.49
CA THR A 58 -8.80 -11.52 -0.39
C THR A 58 -8.80 -12.27 0.95
N ILE A 59 -9.84 -13.05 1.25
CA ILE A 59 -9.97 -13.84 2.49
C ILE A 59 -8.97 -15.00 2.53
N GLU A 60 -8.78 -15.70 1.42
CA GLU A 60 -7.79 -16.79 1.30
C GLU A 60 -6.38 -16.25 1.50
N ILE A 61 -6.06 -15.16 0.79
CA ILE A 61 -4.77 -14.47 0.88
C ILE A 61 -4.50 -13.98 2.30
N GLN A 62 -5.50 -13.39 2.97
CA GLN A 62 -5.39 -13.01 4.38
C GLN A 62 -5.07 -14.23 5.26
N THR A 63 -5.77 -15.34 5.06
CA THR A 63 -5.66 -16.52 5.90
C THR A 63 -4.33 -17.24 5.68
N GLN A 64 -3.89 -17.37 4.41
CA GLN A 64 -2.64 -18.03 4.03
C GLN A 64 -1.42 -17.19 4.37
N LEU A 65 -1.42 -15.91 4.01
CA LEU A 65 -0.26 -15.03 4.21
C LEU A 65 -0.26 -14.34 5.59
N GLY A 66 -1.34 -14.45 6.35
CA GLY A 66 -1.49 -13.77 7.65
C GLY A 66 -1.50 -12.25 7.55
N LEU A 67 -1.77 -11.69 6.36
CA LEU A 67 -1.73 -10.25 6.11
C LEU A 67 -3.04 -9.59 6.54
N SER A 68 -2.97 -8.39 7.11
CA SER A 68 -4.18 -7.62 7.44
C SER A 68 -4.97 -7.25 6.18
N ILE A 69 -6.30 -7.42 6.23
CA ILE A 69 -7.24 -7.02 5.16
C ILE A 69 -6.97 -5.61 4.64
N LYS A 70 -6.65 -4.66 5.53
CA LYS A 70 -6.35 -3.27 5.15
C LYS A 70 -5.20 -3.16 4.14
N ILE A 71 -4.16 -3.98 4.31
CA ILE A 71 -2.97 -4.01 3.44
C ILE A 71 -3.37 -4.54 2.07
N ILE A 72 -4.06 -5.68 2.06
CA ILE A 72 -4.51 -6.35 0.83
C ILE A 72 -5.45 -5.41 0.07
N HIS A 73 -6.40 -4.79 0.77
CA HIS A 73 -7.33 -3.84 0.19
C HIS A 73 -6.61 -2.61 -0.39
N HIS A 74 -5.56 -2.09 0.26
CA HIS A 74 -4.73 -1.04 -0.32
C HIS A 74 -4.02 -1.50 -1.59
N LEU A 75 -3.41 -2.69 -1.59
CA LEU A 75 -2.69 -3.24 -2.75
C LEU A 75 -3.62 -3.53 -3.94
N VAL A 76 -4.84 -4.01 -3.67
CA VAL A 76 -5.89 -4.22 -4.66
C VAL A 76 -6.42 -2.88 -5.19
N ALA A 77 -6.70 -1.92 -4.30
CA ALA A 77 -7.19 -0.60 -4.68
C ALA A 77 -6.18 0.21 -5.49
N GLU A 78 -4.88 0.03 -5.27
CA GLU A 78 -3.83 0.64 -6.10
C GLU A 78 -3.71 -0.01 -7.50
N GLY A 79 -4.53 -1.01 -7.83
CA GLY A 79 -4.59 -1.61 -9.16
C GLY A 79 -3.35 -2.44 -9.53
N ARG A 80 -2.45 -2.69 -8.57
CA ARG A 80 -1.26 -3.52 -8.77
C ARG A 80 -1.59 -5.01 -8.84
N VAL A 81 -2.80 -5.38 -8.41
CA VAL A 81 -3.29 -6.76 -8.34
C VAL A 81 -4.76 -6.81 -8.72
N SER A 82 -5.11 -7.61 -9.72
CA SER A 82 -6.50 -7.84 -10.14
C SER A 82 -7.13 -8.98 -9.33
N LEU A 83 -7.63 -8.65 -8.13
CA LEU A 83 -8.37 -9.56 -7.27
C LEU A 83 -9.88 -9.35 -7.44
N GLN A 84 -10.66 -10.42 -7.63
CA GLN A 84 -12.12 -10.32 -7.55
C GLN A 84 -12.54 -10.26 -6.08
N LEU A 85 -12.96 -9.08 -5.63
CA LEU A 85 -13.75 -8.93 -4.40
C LEU A 85 -15.17 -9.41 -4.71
N LYS A 86 -15.50 -10.64 -4.31
CA LYS A 86 -16.89 -11.11 -4.23
C LYS A 86 -17.44 -10.90 -2.83
#